data_AF-A0A1Y4UTR2-F1
#
_entry.id   AF-A0A1Y4UTR2-F1
#
_cell.length_a   1.000
_cell.length_b   1.000
_cell.length_c   1.000
_cell.angle_alpha   90.00
_cell.angle_beta   90.00
_cell.angle_gamma   90.00
#
_symmetry.space_group_name_H-M   'P 1'
#
loop_
_entity.id
_entity.type
_entity.pdbx_description
1 polymer ?
#
loop_
_entity_poly.entity_id
_entity_poly.type
_entity_poly.pdbx_seq_one_letter_code
_entity_poly.pdbx_strand_id
1 'polypeptide(L)'
;MSESSGFFVSQNGDRVYTPDWLAEFIKALVTTGVYSSELGVTAGTAMDVVVGAGRAWVEGYLYHNDTPLTKAITTADSALHRIDSIVVRLNMTDRTITTEVLTGSFSTNPVAPGITRTADIYDLKIAEVRVNAGTTKIDQTMITDTRLDDAVCGITVSAVQHIPTADYLEQMLAEFNTWFDYVKGILGEDEAGNLLQMIEQLRADMEEADDGITAAYEAADEALQQAIDTKITAPTTGTTGQYLQKTASGVRWVTIKAGPTIHTGTTVPSSSLGANGDFYIKTR
;
A
#
# COMPACT_ATOMS: atom_id res chain seq x y z
N MET A 1 25.62 -19.41 -15.23
CA MET A 1 24.85 -19.32 -13.97
C MET A 1 24.58 -20.75 -13.54
N SER A 2 25.01 -21.16 -12.35
CA SER A 2 24.77 -22.50 -11.83
C SER A 2 23.92 -22.36 -10.57
N GLU A 3 22.77 -22.99 -10.55
CA GLU A 3 21.92 -23.08 -9.36
C GLU A 3 22.33 -24.29 -8.54
N SER A 4 22.30 -24.18 -7.21
CA SER A 4 22.57 -25.29 -6.31
C SER A 4 21.60 -25.25 -5.12
N SER A 5 21.24 -26.42 -4.59
CA SER A 5 20.27 -26.56 -3.49
C SER A 5 20.76 -27.58 -2.46
N GLY A 6 20.51 -27.31 -1.18
CA GLY A 6 21.12 -28.03 -0.06
C GLY A 6 20.16 -28.78 0.87
N PHE A 7 20.75 -29.55 1.78
CA PHE A 7 20.11 -30.40 2.80
C PHE A 7 19.07 -31.41 2.30
N PHE A 8 19.38 -32.10 1.21
CA PHE A 8 18.60 -33.25 0.77
C PHE A 8 19.20 -34.54 1.31
N VAL A 9 18.32 -35.50 1.60
CA VAL A 9 18.75 -36.86 1.94
C VAL A 9 19.49 -37.45 0.74
N SER A 10 20.70 -37.93 0.98
CA SER A 10 21.50 -38.62 -0.05
C SER A 10 20.86 -39.97 -0.38
N GLN A 11 20.67 -40.25 -1.67
CA GLN A 11 20.23 -41.53 -2.21
C GLN A 11 21.37 -42.15 -3.00
N ASN A 12 21.86 -43.31 -2.57
CA ASN A 12 23.01 -43.98 -3.20
C ASN A 12 24.28 -43.10 -3.31
N GLY A 13 24.45 -42.11 -2.41
CA GLY A 13 25.62 -41.23 -2.40
C GLY A 13 25.59 -40.10 -3.44
N ASP A 14 24.44 -39.84 -4.07
CA ASP A 14 24.28 -38.80 -5.10
C ASP A 14 24.46 -37.37 -4.57
N ARG A 15 24.30 -37.16 -3.26
CA ARG A 15 24.52 -35.87 -2.59
C ARG A 15 25.78 -35.90 -1.72
N VAL A 16 26.73 -35.03 -2.06
CA VAL A 16 27.96 -34.75 -1.31
C VAL A 16 28.10 -33.24 -1.18
N TYR A 17 28.32 -32.76 0.05
CA TYR A 17 28.53 -31.35 0.35
C TYR A 17 30.01 -31.08 0.60
N THR A 18 30.59 -30.09 -0.08
CA THR A 18 31.99 -29.71 0.11
C THR A 18 32.13 -28.82 1.35
N PRO A 19 33.34 -28.76 1.96
CA PRO A 19 33.62 -27.80 3.03
C PRO A 19 33.33 -26.36 2.62
N ASP A 20 33.63 -25.98 1.37
CA ASP A 20 33.38 -24.63 0.87
C ASP A 20 31.88 -24.32 0.78
N TRP A 21 31.07 -25.30 0.35
CA TRP A 21 29.62 -25.17 0.36
C TRP A 21 29.09 -24.99 1.80
N LEU A 22 29.64 -25.76 2.75
CA LEU A 22 29.27 -25.62 4.15
C LEU A 22 29.68 -24.26 4.71
N ALA A 23 30.88 -23.77 4.38
CA ALA A 23 31.35 -22.46 4.82
C ALA A 23 30.44 -21.33 4.28
N GLU A 24 30.07 -21.37 3.00
CA GLU A 24 29.10 -20.43 2.42
C GLU A 24 27.73 -20.51 3.10
N PHE A 25 27.25 -21.72 3.43
CA PHE A 25 26.04 -21.87 4.22
C PHE A 25 26.17 -21.25 5.62
N ILE A 26 27.30 -21.46 6.31
CA ILE A 26 27.53 -20.85 7.64
C ILE A 26 27.63 -19.32 7.54
N LYS A 27 28.27 -18.76 6.51
CA LYS A 27 28.32 -17.30 6.28
C LYS A 27 26.93 -16.68 6.16
N ALA A 28 25.97 -17.42 5.62
CA ALA A 28 24.57 -16.96 5.55
C ALA A 28 23.88 -16.88 6.94
N LEU A 29 24.43 -17.56 7.95
CA LEU A 29 23.86 -17.63 9.30
C LEU A 29 24.66 -16.82 10.33
N VAL A 30 25.97 -16.71 10.17
CA VAL A 30 26.89 -16.17 11.17
C VAL A 30 27.90 -15.25 10.50
N THR A 31 28.10 -14.05 11.05
CA THR A 31 29.08 -13.09 10.53
C THR A 31 30.52 -13.49 10.87
N THR A 32 31.45 -13.10 9.99
CA THR A 32 32.89 -13.16 10.27
C THR A 32 33.21 -12.30 11.50
N GLY A 33 33.98 -12.85 12.45
CA GLY A 33 34.37 -12.17 13.69
C GLY A 33 34.73 -13.12 14.83
N VAL A 34 35.08 -12.57 15.98
CA VAL A 34 35.37 -13.33 17.22
C VAL A 34 34.18 -13.30 18.18
N TYR A 35 34.08 -14.23 19.12
CA TYR A 35 33.11 -14.12 20.21
C TYR A 35 33.55 -13.04 21.22
N SER A 36 32.60 -12.28 21.76
CA SER A 36 32.84 -11.02 22.50
C SER A 36 33.80 -11.11 23.69
N SER A 37 33.87 -12.24 24.37
CA SER A 37 34.76 -12.47 25.52
C SER A 37 35.94 -13.41 25.22
N GLU A 38 36.09 -13.84 23.98
CA GLU A 38 37.03 -14.89 23.56
C GLU A 38 38.23 -14.31 22.80
N LEU A 39 39.35 -15.05 22.78
CA LEU A 39 40.58 -14.68 22.05
C LEU A 39 41.17 -13.31 22.45
N GLY A 40 40.92 -12.85 23.68
CA GLY A 40 41.54 -11.63 24.20
C GLY A 40 43.05 -11.78 24.30
N VAL A 41 43.79 -10.71 23.98
CA VAL A 41 45.26 -10.71 24.01
C VAL A 41 45.75 -10.02 25.29
N THR A 42 46.55 -10.74 26.07
CA THR A 42 47.16 -10.23 27.30
C THR A 42 48.68 -10.26 27.21
N ALA A 43 49.35 -9.42 27.98
CA ALA A 43 50.80 -9.43 28.08
C ALA A 43 51.29 -10.75 28.69
N GLY A 44 52.36 -11.32 28.14
CA GLY A 44 52.98 -12.51 28.71
C GLY A 44 54.01 -12.17 29.79
N THR A 45 55.07 -12.97 29.87
CA THR A 45 56.10 -12.82 30.91
C THR A 45 57.38 -12.15 30.39
N ALA A 46 57.57 -12.12 29.08
CA ALA A 46 58.77 -11.61 28.41
C ALA A 46 58.38 -10.86 27.12
N MET A 47 59.18 -10.99 26.06
CA MET A 47 58.83 -10.52 24.72
C MET A 47 57.80 -11.47 24.08
N ASP A 48 56.63 -11.58 24.72
CA ASP A 48 55.54 -12.45 24.30
C ASP A 48 54.17 -11.88 24.70
N VAL A 49 53.14 -12.34 24.01
CA VAL A 49 51.74 -12.11 24.35
C VAL A 49 51.03 -13.46 24.47
N VAL A 50 49.96 -13.49 25.24
CA VAL A 50 49.11 -14.67 25.41
C VAL A 50 47.76 -14.36 24.79
N VAL A 51 47.35 -15.16 23.81
CA VAL A 51 46.00 -15.11 23.26
C VAL A 51 45.14 -16.11 24.03
N GLY A 52 44.06 -15.63 24.65
CA GLY A 52 43.17 -16.47 25.43
C GLY A 52 42.53 -17.60 24.60
N ALA A 53 41.98 -18.59 25.29
CA ALA A 53 41.11 -19.58 24.65
C ALA A 53 39.90 -18.89 24.01
N GLY A 54 39.34 -19.50 22.98
CA GLY A 54 38.24 -18.91 22.24
C GLY A 54 38.08 -19.39 20.81
N ARG A 55 37.12 -18.80 20.12
CA ARG A 55 36.72 -19.16 18.77
C ARG A 55 36.55 -17.92 17.91
N ALA A 56 36.64 -18.14 16.60
CA ALA A 56 36.32 -17.14 15.60
C ALA A 56 35.66 -17.81 14.40
N TRP A 57 34.77 -17.08 13.73
CA TRP A 57 34.31 -17.44 12.39
C TRP A 57 35.06 -16.56 11.40
N VAL A 58 35.72 -17.16 10.42
CA VAL A 58 36.43 -16.46 9.36
C VAL A 58 35.92 -16.98 8.03
N GLU A 59 35.14 -16.16 7.32
CA GLU A 59 34.53 -16.54 6.03
C GLU A 59 33.80 -17.90 6.11
N GLY A 60 33.06 -18.15 7.21
CA GLY A 60 32.29 -19.39 7.40
C GLY A 60 33.09 -20.59 7.90
N TYR A 61 34.42 -20.47 8.04
CA TYR A 61 35.26 -21.49 8.64
C TYR A 61 35.50 -21.21 10.13
N LEU A 62 35.50 -22.26 10.95
CA LEU A 62 35.63 -22.15 12.40
C LEU A 62 37.09 -22.24 12.85
N TYR A 63 37.54 -21.23 13.60
CA TYR A 63 38.72 -21.30 14.44
C TYR A 63 38.34 -21.67 15.86
N HIS A 64 39.15 -22.52 16.50
CA HIS A 64 39.01 -22.86 17.90
C HIS A 64 40.38 -23.02 18.55
N ASN A 65 40.64 -22.21 19.57
CA ASN A 65 41.77 -22.30 20.48
C ASN A 65 41.24 -22.72 21.85
N ASP A 66 41.55 -23.93 22.29
CA ASP A 66 40.99 -24.50 23.52
C ASP A 66 41.72 -24.04 24.80
N THR A 67 42.95 -23.53 24.65
CA THR A 67 43.84 -23.17 25.74
C THR A 67 44.60 -21.87 25.43
N PRO A 68 45.04 -21.10 26.45
CA PRO A 68 45.81 -19.89 26.20
C PRO A 68 47.08 -20.16 25.37
N LEU A 69 47.22 -19.44 24.26
CA LEU A 69 48.28 -19.63 23.28
C LEU A 69 49.31 -18.50 23.37
N THR A 70 50.53 -18.83 23.77
CA THR A 70 51.64 -17.87 23.81
C THR A 70 52.20 -17.62 22.42
N LYS A 71 52.29 -16.35 22.02
CA LYS A 71 52.93 -15.89 20.78
C LYS A 71 54.16 -15.06 21.12
N ALA A 72 55.31 -15.51 20.64
CA ALA A 72 56.54 -14.76 20.77
C ALA A 72 56.47 -13.47 19.93
N ILE A 73 56.92 -12.37 20.51
CA ILE A 73 57.16 -11.10 19.84
C ILE A 73 58.66 -11.00 19.61
N THR A 74 59.08 -10.64 18.39
CA THR A 74 60.51 -10.53 18.08
C THR A 74 61.17 -9.46 18.95
N THR A 75 62.47 -9.55 19.21
CA THR A 75 63.17 -8.60 20.07
C THR A 75 63.04 -7.16 19.55
N ALA A 76 62.95 -6.19 20.47
CA ALA A 76 62.89 -4.77 20.11
C ALA A 76 64.20 -4.28 19.50
N ASP A 77 64.13 -3.24 18.68
CA ASP A 77 65.32 -2.48 18.27
C ASP A 77 65.76 -1.57 19.41
N SER A 78 67.05 -1.23 19.45
CA SER A 78 67.61 -0.37 20.51
C SER A 78 67.23 1.11 20.39
N ALA A 79 66.85 1.58 19.19
CA ALA A 79 66.63 3.00 18.89
C ALA A 79 65.24 3.29 18.32
N LEU A 80 64.65 2.37 17.57
CA LEU A 80 63.38 2.57 16.85
C LEU A 80 62.23 1.75 17.44
N HIS A 81 61.01 2.25 17.27
CA HIS A 81 59.79 1.59 17.69
C HIS A 81 59.20 0.77 16.54
N ARG A 82 58.28 -0.14 16.84
CA ARG A 82 57.39 -0.76 15.84
C ARG A 82 56.04 -1.11 16.46
N ILE A 83 55.07 -1.44 15.62
CA ILE A 83 53.80 -2.00 16.06
C ILE A 83 53.63 -3.34 15.34
N ASP A 84 53.40 -4.41 16.09
CA ASP A 84 53.11 -5.72 15.54
C ASP A 84 51.59 -5.96 15.59
N SER A 85 51.03 -6.71 14.64
CA SER A 85 49.60 -7.06 14.63
C SER A 85 49.41 -8.54 14.98
N ILE A 86 48.51 -8.81 15.92
CA ILE A 86 48.09 -10.17 16.25
C ILE A 86 46.84 -10.47 15.45
N VAL A 87 46.91 -11.47 14.58
CA VAL A 87 45.82 -11.82 13.67
C VAL A 87 45.39 -13.26 13.86
N VAL A 88 44.11 -13.56 13.62
CA VAL A 88 43.61 -14.89 13.33
C VAL A 88 43.51 -14.99 11.81
N ARG A 89 44.36 -15.82 11.20
CA ARG A 89 44.51 -15.92 9.75
C ARG A 89 43.90 -17.21 9.24
N LEU A 90 42.92 -17.11 8.36
CA LEU A 90 42.50 -18.18 7.47
C LEU A 90 43.47 -18.24 6.29
N ASN A 91 43.96 -19.45 6.00
CA ASN A 91 44.76 -19.75 4.81
C ASN A 91 44.12 -20.92 4.06
N MET A 92 43.61 -20.64 2.86
CA MET A 92 42.90 -21.62 2.02
C MET A 92 43.84 -22.61 1.34
N THR A 93 45.10 -22.22 1.11
CA THR A 93 46.11 -23.12 0.53
C THR A 93 46.49 -24.20 1.52
N ASP A 94 46.80 -23.80 2.75
CA ASP A 94 47.20 -24.72 3.82
C ASP A 94 45.99 -25.33 4.54
N ARG A 95 44.79 -24.77 4.32
CA ARG A 95 43.51 -25.15 4.94
C ARG A 95 43.56 -25.05 6.46
N THR A 96 44.12 -23.97 6.95
CA THR A 96 44.29 -23.71 8.38
C THR A 96 43.66 -22.38 8.77
N ILE A 97 43.27 -22.28 10.05
CA ILE A 97 43.08 -21.00 10.71
C ILE A 97 43.98 -20.95 11.92
N THR A 98 44.89 -19.98 11.99
CA THR A 98 45.90 -19.89 13.05
C THR A 98 46.10 -18.47 13.54
N THR A 99 46.40 -18.32 14.83
CA THR A 99 46.87 -17.04 15.36
C THR A 99 48.33 -16.77 14.93
N GLU A 100 48.56 -15.62 14.30
CA GLU A 100 49.86 -15.18 13.80
C GLU A 100 50.25 -13.80 14.32
N VAL A 101 51.56 -13.52 14.29
CA VAL A 101 52.13 -12.20 14.59
C VAL A 101 52.65 -11.64 13.28
N LEU A 102 52.06 -10.55 12.81
CA LEU A 102 52.58 -9.77 11.69
C LEU A 102 53.53 -8.73 12.27
N THR A 103 54.83 -8.87 12.01
CA THR A 103 55.84 -7.96 12.54
C THR A 103 55.85 -6.64 11.77
N GLY A 104 55.82 -5.53 12.51
CA GLY A 104 55.92 -4.18 11.97
C GLY A 104 57.32 -3.81 11.51
N SER A 105 57.40 -2.73 10.74
CA SER A 105 58.67 -2.10 10.39
C SER A 105 59.13 -1.13 11.49
N PHE A 106 60.44 -1.07 11.72
CA PHE A 106 61.04 -0.13 12.65
C PHE A 106 60.92 1.31 12.17
N SER A 107 60.45 2.22 13.02
CA SER A 107 60.23 3.64 12.72
C SER A 107 60.14 4.47 14.00
N THR A 108 60.40 5.78 13.91
CA THR A 108 60.13 6.73 14.99
C THR A 108 58.62 6.95 15.18
N ASN A 109 57.85 6.86 14.09
CA ASN A 109 56.39 6.89 14.07
C ASN A 109 55.89 5.57 13.45
N PRO A 110 55.86 4.48 14.22
CA PRO A 110 55.51 3.17 13.69
C PRO A 110 54.03 3.06 13.35
N VAL A 111 53.73 2.27 12.33
CA VAL A 111 52.38 1.94 11.88
C VAL A 111 52.24 0.42 11.91
N ALA A 112 51.09 -0.07 12.37
CA ALA A 112 50.78 -1.49 12.40
C ALA A 112 50.74 -2.06 10.97
N PRO A 113 51.25 -3.28 10.73
CA PRO A 113 51.04 -4.01 9.48
C PRO A 113 49.56 -4.06 9.09
N GLY A 114 49.29 -3.88 7.81
CA GLY A 114 47.96 -4.09 7.25
C GLY A 114 47.55 -5.56 7.35
N ILE A 115 46.24 -5.80 7.36
CA ILE A 115 45.65 -7.13 7.25
C ILE A 115 45.52 -7.55 5.79
N THR A 116 45.55 -8.85 5.53
CA THR A 116 45.28 -9.41 4.21
C THR A 116 43.86 -9.99 4.17
N ARG A 117 43.05 -9.56 3.19
CA ARG A 117 41.71 -10.11 2.92
C ARG A 117 41.57 -10.35 1.41
N THR A 118 41.86 -11.58 1.00
CA THR A 118 41.90 -12.07 -0.38
C THR A 118 41.15 -13.41 -0.44
N ALA A 119 41.09 -14.04 -1.62
CA ALA A 119 40.50 -15.37 -1.76
C ALA A 119 41.31 -16.45 -1.01
N ASP A 120 42.63 -16.28 -0.89
CA ASP A 120 43.51 -17.30 -0.30
C ASP A 120 43.81 -17.06 1.18
N ILE A 121 43.84 -15.79 1.60
CA ILE A 121 44.19 -15.37 2.95
C ILE A 121 43.15 -14.39 3.48
N TYR A 122 42.64 -14.62 4.69
CA TYR A 122 41.75 -13.69 5.38
C TYR A 122 42.17 -13.51 6.84
N ASP A 123 42.48 -12.27 7.21
CA ASP A 123 42.95 -11.88 8.55
C ASP A 123 41.85 -11.18 9.36
N LEU A 124 41.70 -11.61 10.62
CA LEU A 124 41.05 -10.86 11.68
C LEU A 124 42.11 -10.32 12.64
N LYS A 125 42.31 -9.00 12.70
CA LYS A 125 43.26 -8.39 13.63
C LYS A 125 42.61 -8.24 15.00
N ILE A 126 43.03 -9.06 15.94
CA ILE A 126 42.47 -9.10 17.31
C ILE A 126 43.18 -8.15 18.26
N ALA A 127 44.45 -7.80 17.99
CA ALA A 127 45.17 -6.79 18.75
C ALA A 127 46.34 -6.19 17.98
N GLU A 128 46.81 -5.05 18.46
CA GLU A 128 48.09 -4.44 18.10
C GLU A 128 49.01 -4.40 19.31
N VAL A 129 50.31 -4.62 19.10
CA VAL A 129 51.33 -4.59 20.15
C VAL A 129 52.36 -3.55 19.80
N ARG A 130 52.39 -2.44 20.55
CA ARG A 130 53.39 -1.38 20.38
C ARG A 130 54.69 -1.77 21.10
N VAL A 131 55.70 -2.11 20.33
CA VAL A 131 57.04 -2.41 20.84
C VAL A 131 57.88 -1.13 20.80
N ASN A 132 58.15 -0.55 21.96
CA ASN A 132 59.01 0.62 22.07
C ASN A 132 60.50 0.21 21.97
N ALA A 133 61.37 1.20 21.78
CA ALA A 133 62.79 0.96 21.63
C ALA A 133 63.36 0.45 22.96
N GLY A 134 64.20 -0.57 22.91
CA GLY A 134 64.80 -1.19 24.10
C GLY A 134 63.83 -1.99 24.97
N THR A 135 62.59 -2.24 24.53
CA THR A 135 61.63 -3.07 25.27
C THR A 135 62.17 -4.50 25.43
N THR A 136 62.19 -5.00 26.66
CA THR A 136 62.61 -6.37 27.02
C THR A 136 61.46 -7.25 27.50
N LYS A 137 60.28 -6.67 27.70
CA LYS A 137 59.05 -7.32 28.11
C LYS A 137 57.84 -6.54 27.59
N ILE A 138 56.82 -7.24 27.09
CA ILE A 138 55.55 -6.62 26.73
C ILE A 138 54.73 -6.37 28.00
N ASP A 139 54.25 -5.15 28.18
CA ASP A 139 53.29 -4.78 29.22
C ASP A 139 51.88 -4.66 28.63
N GLN A 140 50.85 -4.84 29.46
CA GLN A 140 49.46 -4.79 29.00
C GLN A 140 49.09 -3.44 28.34
N THR A 141 49.71 -2.35 28.80
CA THR A 141 49.52 -1.01 28.24
C THR A 141 50.08 -0.84 26.83
N MET A 142 50.92 -1.78 26.37
CA MET A 142 51.44 -1.81 25.00
C MET A 142 50.49 -2.52 24.03
N ILE A 143 49.42 -3.16 24.55
CA ILE A 143 48.47 -3.94 23.76
C ILE A 143 47.20 -3.12 23.57
N THR A 144 46.84 -2.91 22.31
CA THR A 144 45.55 -2.31 21.93
C THR A 144 44.65 -3.42 21.41
N ASP A 145 43.50 -3.61 22.06
CA ASP A 145 42.48 -4.58 21.62
C ASP A 145 41.71 -4.01 20.42
N THR A 146 41.62 -4.78 19.34
CA THR A 146 40.93 -4.37 18.11
C THR A 146 39.75 -5.29 17.77
N ARG A 147 39.34 -6.19 18.69
CA ARG A 147 38.24 -7.14 18.45
C ARG A 147 36.89 -6.46 18.20
N LEU A 148 36.66 -5.31 18.81
CA LEU A 148 35.44 -4.51 18.64
C LEU A 148 35.47 -3.58 17.42
N ASP A 149 36.57 -3.54 16.66
CA ASP A 149 36.67 -2.75 15.45
C ASP A 149 36.24 -3.59 14.24
N ASP A 150 35.04 -3.31 13.74
CA ASP A 150 34.43 -4.01 12.59
C ASP A 150 35.23 -3.85 11.29
N ALA A 151 36.10 -2.83 11.19
CA ALA A 151 36.94 -2.66 10.00
C ALA A 151 38.01 -3.75 9.89
N VAL A 152 38.50 -4.29 11.03
CA VAL A 152 39.65 -5.20 11.08
C VAL A 152 39.39 -6.55 11.74
N CYS A 153 38.35 -6.65 12.58
CA CYS A 153 37.93 -7.90 13.22
C CYS A 153 36.41 -8.02 13.30
N GLY A 154 35.79 -7.35 14.27
CA GLY A 154 34.36 -7.44 14.58
C GLY A 154 33.98 -8.63 15.49
N ILE A 155 32.79 -8.52 16.07
CA ILE A 155 32.16 -9.57 16.88
C ILE A 155 31.23 -10.41 16.02
N THR A 156 31.38 -11.73 16.12
CA THR A 156 30.50 -12.67 15.42
C THR A 156 29.08 -12.62 16.00
N VAL A 157 28.10 -12.47 15.13
CA VAL A 157 26.67 -12.33 15.42
C VAL A 157 25.85 -13.12 14.40
N SER A 158 24.55 -13.24 14.61
CA SER A 158 23.64 -13.75 13.56
C SER A 158 23.79 -12.88 12.30
N ALA A 159 24.06 -13.48 11.15
CA ALA A 159 24.12 -12.78 9.85
C ALA A 159 22.72 -12.36 9.38
N VAL A 160 21.68 -13.09 9.81
CA VAL A 160 20.30 -12.66 9.65
C VAL A 160 20.00 -11.63 10.74
N GLN A 161 20.18 -10.35 10.43
CA GLN A 161 19.92 -9.25 11.36
C GLN A 161 18.65 -8.45 11.09
N HIS A 162 18.07 -8.53 9.89
CA HIS A 162 16.92 -7.71 9.52
C HIS A 162 16.20 -8.28 8.30
N ILE A 163 14.86 -8.30 8.29
CA ILE A 163 14.09 -8.36 7.04
C ILE A 163 14.21 -6.96 6.45
N PRO A 164 14.71 -6.74 5.22
CA PRO A 164 14.88 -5.41 4.63
C PRO A 164 13.50 -4.76 4.34
N THR A 165 12.83 -4.33 5.39
CA THR A 165 11.52 -3.68 5.33
C THR A 165 11.60 -2.32 4.67
N ALA A 166 12.75 -1.64 4.74
CA ALA A 166 12.99 -0.37 4.04
C ALA A 166 12.89 -0.52 2.52
N ASP A 167 13.59 -1.49 1.93
CA ASP A 167 13.56 -1.76 0.49
C ASP A 167 12.15 -2.16 0.03
N TYR A 168 11.46 -2.97 0.84
CA TYR A 168 10.06 -3.36 0.58
C TYR A 168 9.10 -2.16 0.67
N LEU A 169 9.32 -1.25 1.62
CA LEU A 169 8.54 -0.02 1.76
C LEU A 169 8.77 0.95 0.60
N GLU A 170 10.00 1.08 0.11
CA GLU A 170 10.29 1.87 -1.10
C GLU A 170 9.57 1.31 -2.33
N GLN A 171 9.59 -0.01 -2.53
CA GLN A 171 8.87 -0.65 -3.62
C GLN A 171 7.37 -0.43 -3.53
N MET A 172 6.77 -0.67 -2.35
CA MET A 172 5.34 -0.43 -2.12
C MET A 172 4.93 1.02 -2.34
N LEU A 173 5.77 1.98 -1.91
CA LEU A 173 5.50 3.40 -2.10
C LEU A 173 5.57 3.80 -3.58
N ALA A 174 6.52 3.24 -4.35
CA ALA A 174 6.63 3.46 -5.78
C ALA A 174 5.43 2.90 -6.55
N GLU A 175 4.98 1.69 -6.21
CA GLU A 175 3.77 1.08 -6.79
C GLU A 175 2.51 1.87 -6.43
N PHE A 176 2.38 2.30 -5.17
CA PHE A 176 1.28 3.15 -4.72
C PHE A 176 1.21 4.48 -5.50
N ASN A 177 2.35 5.17 -5.65
CA ASN A 177 2.40 6.42 -6.39
C ASN A 177 2.05 6.23 -7.87
N THR A 178 2.51 5.13 -8.48
CA THR A 178 2.15 4.77 -9.86
C THR A 178 0.65 4.55 -10.02
N TRP A 179 0.05 3.77 -9.12
CA TRP A 179 -1.41 3.57 -9.10
C TRP A 179 -2.15 4.89 -8.86
N PHE A 180 -1.67 5.72 -7.93
CA PHE A 180 -2.30 6.98 -7.57
C PHE A 180 -2.28 7.97 -8.74
N ASP A 181 -1.16 8.09 -9.45
CA ASP A 181 -1.05 8.96 -10.62
C ASP A 181 -1.88 8.45 -11.81
N TYR A 182 -2.01 7.13 -11.98
CA TYR A 182 -2.96 6.56 -12.92
C TYR A 182 -4.41 6.95 -12.59
N VAL A 183 -4.81 6.85 -11.31
CA VAL A 183 -6.16 7.26 -10.86
C VAL A 183 -6.37 8.76 -11.06
N LYS A 184 -5.38 9.60 -10.78
CA LYS A 184 -5.45 11.04 -11.09
C LYS A 184 -5.62 11.31 -12.58
N GLY A 185 -4.94 10.56 -13.43
CA GLY A 185 -5.09 10.69 -14.88
C GLY A 185 -6.49 10.34 -15.38
N ILE A 186 -7.21 9.47 -14.68
CA ILE A 186 -8.64 9.18 -14.97
C ILE A 186 -9.55 10.30 -14.44
N LEU A 187 -9.21 10.85 -13.28
CA LEU A 187 -9.99 11.90 -12.60
C LEU A 187 -9.32 13.27 -12.73
N GLY A 188 -8.72 13.55 -13.90
CA GLY A 188 -8.00 14.80 -14.15
C GLY A 188 -8.91 16.01 -13.99
N GLU A 189 -8.32 17.20 -13.88
CA GLU A 189 -9.08 18.46 -13.73
C GLU A 189 -10.07 18.66 -14.89
N ASP A 190 -9.68 18.26 -16.11
CA ASP A 190 -10.52 18.36 -17.31
C ASP A 190 -11.64 17.32 -17.31
N GLU A 191 -11.38 16.06 -16.93
CA GLU A 191 -12.37 14.98 -16.88
C GLU A 191 -13.38 15.17 -15.74
N ALA A 192 -12.91 15.53 -14.54
CA ALA A 192 -13.78 15.85 -13.41
C ALA A 192 -14.59 17.12 -13.66
N GLY A 193 -13.98 18.14 -14.29
CA GLY A 193 -14.67 19.35 -14.72
C GLY A 193 -15.74 19.08 -15.79
N ASN A 194 -15.45 18.21 -16.76
CA ASN A 194 -16.41 17.80 -17.78
C ASN A 194 -17.58 17.00 -17.16
N LEU A 195 -17.31 16.08 -16.23
CA LEU A 195 -18.35 15.36 -15.51
C LEU A 195 -19.24 16.29 -14.69
N LEU A 196 -18.66 17.30 -14.02
CA LEU A 196 -19.43 18.32 -13.33
C LEU A 196 -20.35 19.09 -14.29
N GLN A 197 -19.82 19.52 -15.45
CA GLN A 197 -20.62 20.20 -16.48
C GLN A 197 -21.77 19.32 -17.00
N MET A 198 -21.52 18.03 -17.25
CA MET A 198 -22.56 17.08 -17.66
C MET A 198 -23.65 16.92 -16.59
N ILE A 199 -23.27 16.86 -15.31
CA ILE A 199 -24.22 16.77 -14.18
C ILE A 199 -25.06 18.04 -14.07
N GLU A 200 -24.44 19.22 -14.19
CA GLU A 200 -25.15 20.50 -14.14
C GLU A 200 -26.11 20.67 -15.31
N GLN A 201 -25.72 20.25 -16.52
CA GLN A 201 -26.61 20.24 -17.68
C GLN A 201 -27.80 19.30 -17.47
N LEU A 202 -27.56 18.06 -17.02
CA LEU A 202 -28.65 17.11 -16.76
C LEU A 202 -29.62 17.64 -15.70
N ARG A 203 -29.10 18.33 -14.66
CA ARG A 203 -29.94 18.97 -13.63
C ARG A 203 -30.83 20.05 -14.23
N ALA A 204 -30.27 20.89 -15.10
CA ALA A 204 -31.03 21.94 -15.78
C ALA A 204 -32.11 21.34 -16.71
N ASP A 205 -31.75 20.31 -17.50
CA ASP A 205 -32.70 19.62 -18.39
C ASP A 205 -33.86 18.98 -17.59
N MET A 206 -33.58 18.44 -16.40
CA MET A 206 -34.60 17.88 -15.50
C MET A 206 -35.53 18.96 -14.94
N GLU A 207 -35.01 20.13 -14.57
CA GLU A 207 -35.79 21.27 -14.06
C GLU A 207 -36.71 21.83 -15.16
N GLU A 208 -36.20 22.00 -16.38
CA GLU A 208 -37.01 22.41 -17.54
C GLU A 208 -38.10 21.39 -17.88
N ALA A 209 -37.80 20.09 -17.78
CA ALA A 209 -38.78 19.04 -17.98
C ALA A 209 -39.89 19.07 -16.90
N ASP A 210 -39.54 19.29 -15.64
CA ASP A 210 -40.51 19.38 -14.53
C ASP A 210 -41.44 20.60 -14.67
N ASP A 211 -40.88 21.76 -15.03
CA ASP A 211 -41.63 22.97 -15.35
C ASP A 211 -42.57 22.74 -16.55
N GLY A 212 -42.07 22.08 -17.60
CA GLY A 212 -42.86 21.73 -18.78
C GLY A 212 -44.01 20.77 -18.48
N ILE A 213 -43.78 19.77 -17.61
CA ILE A 213 -44.81 18.84 -17.14
C ILE A 213 -45.86 19.60 -16.31
N THR A 214 -45.43 20.46 -15.40
CA THR A 214 -46.32 21.26 -14.55
C THR A 214 -47.22 22.16 -15.40
N ALA A 215 -46.64 22.91 -16.34
CA ALA A 215 -47.39 23.77 -17.26
C ALA A 215 -48.39 22.97 -18.12
N ALA A 216 -48.01 21.77 -18.57
CA ALA A 216 -48.90 20.90 -19.34
C ALA A 216 -50.08 20.39 -18.49
N TYR A 217 -49.86 20.05 -17.22
CA TYR A 217 -50.93 19.67 -16.29
C TYR A 217 -51.88 20.83 -16.01
N GLU A 218 -51.36 22.03 -15.72
CA GLU A 218 -52.17 23.23 -15.49
C GLU A 218 -53.03 23.57 -16.71
N ALA A 219 -52.44 23.56 -17.92
CA ALA A 219 -53.18 23.81 -19.15
C ALA A 219 -54.27 22.75 -19.41
N ALA A 220 -53.98 21.47 -19.10
CA ALA A 220 -54.96 20.39 -19.25
C ALA A 220 -56.12 20.52 -18.24
N ASP A 221 -55.82 20.93 -17.00
CA ASP A 221 -56.82 21.16 -15.95
C ASP A 221 -57.73 22.34 -16.31
N GLU A 222 -57.16 23.48 -16.75
CA GLU A 222 -57.93 24.63 -17.25
C GLU A 222 -58.85 24.25 -18.42
N ALA A 223 -58.33 23.48 -19.40
CA ALA A 223 -59.10 23.03 -20.54
C ALA A 223 -60.24 22.09 -20.13
N LEU A 224 -60.00 21.19 -19.16
CA LEU A 224 -61.02 20.30 -18.61
C LEU A 224 -62.10 21.10 -17.87
N GLN A 225 -61.70 22.05 -17.03
CA GLN A 225 -62.62 22.90 -16.29
C GLN A 225 -63.51 23.70 -17.24
N GLN A 226 -62.93 24.31 -18.29
CA GLN A 226 -63.68 25.02 -19.32
C GLN A 226 -64.66 24.09 -20.07
N ALA A 227 -64.24 22.86 -20.37
CA ALA A 227 -65.09 21.87 -21.00
C ALA A 227 -66.27 21.46 -20.09
N ILE A 228 -66.03 21.24 -18.80
CA ILE A 228 -67.06 20.93 -17.81
C ILE A 228 -68.04 22.09 -17.70
N ASP A 229 -67.56 23.32 -17.53
CA ASP A 229 -68.39 24.53 -17.42
C ASP A 229 -69.29 24.71 -18.64
N THR A 230 -68.78 24.43 -19.83
CA THR A 230 -69.56 24.43 -21.08
C THR A 230 -70.65 23.36 -21.08
N LYS A 231 -70.42 22.19 -20.46
CA LYS A 231 -71.40 21.09 -20.38
C LYS A 231 -72.50 21.30 -19.34
N ILE A 232 -72.28 22.12 -18.32
CA ILE A 232 -73.20 22.25 -17.18
C ILE A 232 -73.87 23.63 -17.08
N THR A 233 -73.25 24.69 -17.61
CA THR A 233 -73.80 26.04 -17.55
C THR A 233 -75.10 26.15 -18.36
N ALA A 234 -76.20 26.50 -17.68
CA ALA A 234 -77.49 26.72 -18.32
C ALA A 234 -77.50 28.07 -19.07
N PRO A 235 -78.07 28.13 -20.29
CA PRO A 235 -78.22 29.40 -21.00
C PRO A 235 -79.11 30.38 -20.21
N THR A 236 -78.71 31.65 -20.12
CA THR A 236 -79.28 32.65 -19.22
C THR A 236 -80.66 33.18 -19.60
N THR A 237 -81.18 32.86 -20.78
CA THR A 237 -82.49 33.33 -21.26
C THR A 237 -83.37 32.16 -21.70
N GLY A 238 -84.23 31.71 -20.78
CA GLY A 238 -85.34 30.79 -21.06
C GLY A 238 -86.67 31.53 -21.05
N THR A 239 -87.62 31.11 -21.89
CA THR A 239 -89.00 31.62 -21.89
C THR A 239 -89.94 30.61 -21.23
N THR A 240 -91.07 31.08 -20.67
CA THR A 240 -92.12 30.23 -20.10
C THR A 240 -92.55 29.14 -21.10
N GLY A 241 -92.60 27.88 -20.64
CA GLY A 241 -92.90 26.72 -21.49
C GLY A 241 -91.68 26.03 -22.10
N GLN A 242 -90.47 26.25 -21.59
CA GLN A 242 -89.25 25.56 -21.99
C GLN A 242 -88.62 24.75 -20.84
N TYR A 243 -87.86 23.70 -21.17
CA TYR A 243 -87.01 22.95 -20.25
C TYR A 243 -85.57 22.83 -20.77
N LEU A 244 -84.61 22.54 -19.90
CA LEU A 244 -83.21 22.33 -20.28
C LEU A 244 -82.98 20.89 -20.74
N GLN A 245 -82.37 20.71 -21.92
CA GLN A 245 -81.95 19.40 -22.42
C GLN A 245 -80.44 19.34 -22.59
N LYS A 246 -79.83 18.26 -22.10
CA LYS A 246 -78.43 17.92 -22.36
C LYS A 246 -78.23 17.52 -23.83
N THR A 247 -77.17 18.00 -24.43
CA THR A 247 -76.75 17.70 -25.80
C THR A 247 -75.29 17.24 -25.83
N ALA A 248 -74.81 16.79 -26.99
CA ALA A 248 -73.41 16.41 -27.18
C ALA A 248 -72.46 17.60 -26.99
N SER A 249 -72.89 18.84 -27.24
CA SER A 249 -72.06 20.05 -27.11
C SER A 249 -72.24 20.80 -25.78
N GLY A 250 -73.39 20.70 -25.11
CA GLY A 250 -73.66 21.37 -23.82
C GLY A 250 -75.11 21.25 -23.37
N VAL A 251 -75.69 22.29 -22.79
CA VAL A 251 -77.12 22.36 -22.42
C VAL A 251 -77.83 23.42 -23.26
N ARG A 252 -79.07 23.14 -23.71
CA ARG A 252 -79.90 24.13 -24.41
C ARG A 252 -81.36 24.12 -23.92
N TRP A 253 -82.06 25.22 -24.12
CA TRP A 253 -83.51 25.29 -23.92
C TRP A 253 -84.26 24.56 -25.03
N VAL A 254 -85.31 23.81 -24.66
CA VAL A 254 -86.21 23.10 -25.57
C VAL A 254 -87.65 23.43 -25.20
N THR A 255 -88.45 23.82 -26.19
CA THR A 255 -89.86 24.22 -26.00
C THR A 255 -90.75 23.01 -25.77
N ILE A 256 -91.55 23.05 -24.71
CA ILE A 256 -92.63 22.11 -24.44
C ILE A 256 -93.72 22.39 -25.46
N LYS A 257 -93.96 21.46 -26.39
CA LYS A 257 -95.14 21.55 -27.26
C LYS A 257 -96.37 21.42 -26.36
N ALA A 258 -97.26 22.42 -26.39
CA ALA A 258 -98.50 22.39 -25.61
C ALA A 258 -99.27 21.10 -25.93
N GLY A 259 -99.52 20.28 -24.90
CA GLY A 259 -100.39 19.12 -25.01
C GLY A 259 -101.87 19.54 -25.11
N PRO A 260 -102.79 18.57 -25.25
CA PRO A 260 -104.22 18.81 -25.26
C PRO A 260 -104.70 19.77 -24.18
N THR A 261 -105.39 20.82 -24.58
CA THR A 261 -106.08 21.75 -23.68
C THR A 261 -107.54 21.34 -23.49
N ILE A 262 -108.07 21.58 -22.29
CA ILE A 262 -109.47 21.30 -21.97
C ILE A 262 -110.26 22.61 -22.09
N HIS A 263 -111.28 22.61 -22.93
CA HIS A 263 -112.20 23.72 -23.16
C HIS A 263 -113.56 23.39 -22.56
N THR A 264 -114.30 24.38 -22.03
CA THR A 264 -115.64 24.15 -21.46
C THR A 264 -116.64 25.22 -21.93
N GLY A 265 -117.93 24.85 -22.00
CA GLY A 265 -119.00 25.81 -22.31
C GLY A 265 -120.37 25.17 -22.51
N THR A 266 -121.41 26.00 -22.57
CA THR A 266 -122.83 25.57 -22.59
C THR A 266 -123.39 25.32 -23.99
N THR A 267 -122.72 25.83 -25.03
CA THR A 267 -123.08 25.63 -26.44
C THR A 267 -122.14 24.62 -27.11
N VAL A 268 -122.55 24.12 -28.29
CA VAL A 268 -121.66 23.31 -29.13
C VAL A 268 -120.53 24.23 -29.61
N PRO A 269 -119.24 23.88 -29.37
CA PRO A 269 -118.12 24.73 -29.73
C PRO A 269 -118.04 24.92 -31.26
N SER A 270 -117.46 26.05 -31.70
CA SER A 270 -117.19 26.26 -33.12
C SER A 270 -116.17 25.24 -33.62
N SER A 271 -116.24 24.87 -34.91
CA SER A 271 -115.27 23.95 -35.54
C SER A 271 -113.83 24.49 -35.56
N SER A 272 -113.64 25.76 -35.20
CA SER A 272 -112.34 26.41 -35.05
C SER A 272 -111.80 26.40 -33.61
N LEU A 273 -112.54 25.84 -32.64
CA LEU A 273 -112.14 25.81 -31.24
C LEU A 273 -111.48 24.46 -30.90
N GLY A 274 -110.18 24.52 -30.55
CA GLY A 274 -109.36 23.37 -30.13
C GLY A 274 -108.45 22.81 -31.22
N ALA A 275 -107.26 22.35 -30.84
CA ALA A 275 -106.35 21.59 -31.72
C ALA A 275 -106.62 20.07 -31.60
N ASN A 276 -106.10 19.28 -32.54
CA ASN A 276 -106.31 17.84 -32.58
C ASN A 276 -105.73 17.17 -31.32
N GLY A 277 -106.61 16.68 -30.44
CA GLY A 277 -106.25 16.12 -29.13
C GLY A 277 -106.92 16.83 -27.94
N ASP A 278 -107.38 18.07 -28.11
CA ASP A 278 -108.07 18.85 -27.08
C ASP A 278 -109.41 18.22 -26.66
N PHE A 279 -109.80 18.38 -25.40
CA PHE A 279 -111.06 17.87 -24.87
C PHE A 279 -112.04 19.02 -24.63
N TYR A 280 -113.28 18.92 -25.13
CA TYR A 280 -114.32 19.88 -24.80
C TYR A 280 -115.35 19.26 -23.85
N ILE A 281 -115.57 19.90 -22.70
CA ILE A 281 -116.60 19.50 -21.74
C ILE A 281 -117.80 20.42 -21.90
N LYS A 282 -118.91 19.89 -22.41
CA LYS A 282 -120.18 20.63 -22.48
C LYS A 282 -120.80 20.68 -21.09
N THR A 283 -120.79 21.85 -20.48
CA THR A 283 -121.46 22.08 -19.20
C THR A 283 -122.96 22.33 -19.47
N ARG A 284 -123.84 21.74 -18.65
CA ARG A 284 -125.30 21.86 -18.83
C ARG A 284 -125.79 23.29 -18.74
#